data_AF-A0A523RTV5-F1
#
_entry.id   AF-A0A523RTV5-F1
#
_cell.length_a   1.000
_cell.length_b   1.000
_cell.length_c   1.000
_cell.angle_alpha   90.00
_cell.angle_beta   90.00
_cell.angle_gamma   90.00
#
_symmetry.space_group_name_H-M   'P 1'
#
loop_
_entity.id
_entity.type
_entity.pdbx_description
1 polymer ?
#
loop_
_entity_poly.entity_id
_entity_poly.type
_entity_poly.pdbx_seq_one_letter_code
_entity_poly.pdbx_strand_id
1 'polypeptide(L)' 'MSEIDVADLELLTPMDKYLAAGCHIGTQVKTQDMEPFVYRQRPIGLYV' A
#
# COMPACT_ATOMS: atom_id res chain seq x y z
N MET A 1 -6.58 -16.58 -6.47
CA MET A 1 -6.09 -15.62 -5.48
C MET A 1 -7.27 -15.33 -4.57
N SER A 2 -7.24 -15.87 -3.36
CA SER A 2 -8.28 -15.63 -2.35
C SER A 2 -8.31 -14.14 -2.02
N GLU A 3 -9.48 -13.52 -2.11
CA GLU A 3 -9.76 -12.25 -1.44
C GLU A 3 -9.54 -12.50 0.05
N ILE A 4 -8.42 -11.99 0.57
CA ILE A 4 -8.23 -11.87 2.01
C ILE A 4 -9.06 -10.65 2.40
N ASP A 5 -10.18 -10.89 3.08
CA ASP A 5 -10.95 -9.80 3.64
C ASP A 5 -10.03 -9.04 4.60
N VAL A 6 -10.02 -7.71 4.54
CA VAL A 6 -9.13 -6.88 5.37
C VAL A 6 -9.46 -7.10 6.86
N ALA A 7 -10.67 -7.60 7.16
CA ALA A 7 -11.10 -8.08 8.47
C ALA A 7 -10.31 -9.30 9.00
N ASP A 8 -9.75 -10.14 8.13
CA ASP A 8 -8.96 -11.32 8.50
C ASP A 8 -7.46 -10.99 8.71
N LEU A 9 -7.02 -9.77 8.39
CA LEU A 9 -5.68 -9.29 8.67
C LEU A 9 -5.63 -8.73 10.10
N GLU A 10 -4.94 -9.43 10.99
CA GLU A 10 -4.65 -8.95 12.35
C GLU A 10 -3.63 -7.81 12.28
N LEU A 11 -4.10 -6.60 11.97
CA LEU A 11 -3.26 -5.40 11.88
C LEU A 11 -2.83 -4.93 13.28
N LEU A 12 -1.57 -4.48 13.41
CA LEU A 12 -1.04 -3.93 14.67
C LEU A 12 -1.81 -2.68 15.15
N THR A 13 -2.39 -1.93 14.20
CA THR A 13 -3.24 -0.78 14.47
C THR A 13 -4.34 -0.68 13.41
N PRO A 14 -5.44 0.06 13.65
CA PRO A 14 -6.49 0.23 12.65
C PRO A 14 -5.96 0.78 11.32
N MET A 15 -6.49 0.30 10.20
CA MET A 15 -6.10 0.71 8.84
C MET A 15 -6.14 2.23 8.65
N ASP A 16 -7.15 2.89 9.22
CA ASP A 16 -7.29 4.35 9.16
C ASP A 16 -6.08 5.11 9.69
N LYS A 17 -5.37 4.55 10.69
CA LYS A 17 -4.14 5.18 11.22
C LYS A 17 -2.99 5.12 10.21
N TYR A 18 -2.84 4.02 9.47
CA TYR A 18 -1.85 3.92 8.40
C TYR A 18 -2.15 4.87 7.24
N LEU A 19 -3.43 5.01 6.88
CA LEU A 19 -3.87 5.93 5.83
C LEU A 19 -3.64 7.39 6.24
N ALA A 20 -4.02 7.76 7.47
CA ALA A 20 -3.83 9.10 8.01
C ALA A 20 -2.35 9.48 8.17
N ALA A 21 -1.49 8.52 8.51
CA ALA A 21 -0.04 8.73 8.58
C ALA A 21 0.63 8.84 7.19
N GLY A 22 -0.08 8.51 6.11
CA GLY A 22 0.46 8.56 4.75
C GLY A 22 1.45 7.44 4.40
N CYS A 23 1.49 6.33 5.15
CA CYS A 23 2.44 5.23 4.95
C CYS A 23 2.36 4.59 3.55
N HIS A 24 1.20 4.69 2.91
CA HIS A 24 0.92 4.14 1.58
C HIS A 24 1.27 5.12 0.44
N ILE A 25 1.80 6.31 0.74
CA ILE A 25 2.18 7.29 -0.28
C ILE A 25 3.65 7.08 -0.62
N GLY A 26 3.92 6.43 -1.74
CA GLY A 26 5.27 6.25 -2.28
C GLY A 26 5.77 7.46 -3.07
N THR A 27 6.75 7.23 -3.94
CA THR A 27 7.34 8.27 -4.81
C THR A 27 7.00 8.04 -6.29
N GLN A 28 7.50 8.90 -7.19
CA GLN A 28 7.34 8.71 -8.64
C GLN A 28 8.35 7.70 -9.23
N VAL A 29 9.36 7.31 -8.46
CA VAL A 29 10.41 6.38 -8.89
C VAL A 29 10.21 5.04 -8.18
N LYS A 30 10.27 3.94 -8.93
CA LYS A 30 10.32 2.57 -8.37
C LYS A 30 11.62 1.87 -8.73
N THR A 31 12.10 1.01 -7.84
CA THR A 31 13.16 0.03 -8.14
C THR A 31 12.53 -1.34 -8.37
N GLN A 32 13.26 -2.24 -9.03
CA GLN A 32 12.78 -3.60 -9.32
C GLN A 32 12.51 -4.40 -8.04
N ASP A 33 13.36 -4.24 -7.02
CA ASP A 33 13.22 -4.93 -5.73
C ASP A 33 11.94 -4.54 -4.97
N MET A 34 11.38 -3.36 -5.26
CA MET A 34 10.16 -2.85 -4.61
C MET A 34 8.87 -3.30 -5.31
N GLU A 35 8.96 -3.89 -6.50
CA GLU A 35 7.81 -4.36 -7.28
C GLU A 35 6.81 -5.26 -6.52
N PRO A 36 7.22 -6.22 -5.66
CA PRO A 36 6.27 -7.03 -4.91
C PRO A 36 5.51 -6.28 -3.81
N PHE A 37 5.96 -5.08 -3.41
CA PHE A 37 5.35 -4.27 -2.36
C PHE A 37 4.51 -3.11 -2.88
N VAL A 38 4.59 -2.81 -4.18
CA VAL A 38 3.79 -1.77 -4.82
C VAL A 38 2.41 -2.35 -5.14
N TYR A 39 1.37 -1.73 -4.56
CA TYR A 39 -0.01 -2.09 -4.80
C TYR A 39 -0.51 -1.57 -6.16
N ARG A 40 -0.29 -0.28 -6.48
CA ARG A 40 -0.69 0.31 -7.77
C ARG A 40 -0.02 1.66 -8.06
N GLN A 41 -0.02 2.05 -9.32
CA GLN A 41 0.33 3.42 -9.73
C GLN A 41 -0.90 4.33 -9.74
N ARG A 42 -0.78 5.55 -9.18
CA ARG A 42 -1.80 6.60 -9.26
C ARG A 42 -1.72 7.33 -10.62
N PRO A 43 -2.80 8.01 -11.06
CA PRO A 43 -2.81 8.75 -12.33
C PRO A 43 -1.72 9.81 -12.47
N ILE A 44 -1.26 10.37 -11.34
CA ILE A 44 -0.19 11.37 -11.26
C ILE A 44 1.23 10.77 -11.22
N GLY A 45 1.36 9.44 -11.41
CA GLY A 45 2.64 8.74 -11.46
C GLY A 45 3.21 8.28 -10.12
N LEU A 46 2.59 8.68 -8.99
CA LEU A 46 2.97 8.23 -7.64
C LEU A 46 2.60 6.76 -7.42
N TYR A 47 3.50 5.99 -6.83
CA TYR A 47 3.25 4.61 -6.43
C TYR A 47 2.61 4.53 -5.03
N VAL A 48 1.71 3.57 -4.87
CA VAL A 48 1.10 3.12 -3.62
C VAL A 48 1.43 1.67 -3.45
#